data_AF-A0A7C9AQQ6-F1
#
_entry.id   AF-A0A7C9AQQ6-F1
#
_cell.length_a   1.000
_cell.length_b   1.000
_cell.length_c   1.000
_cell.angle_alpha   90.00
_cell.angle_beta   90.00
_cell.angle_gamma   90.00
#
_symmetry.space_group_name_H-M   'P 1'
#
loop_
_entity.id
_entity.type
_entity.pdbx_description
1 polymer ?
#
loop_
_entity_poly.entity_id
_entity_poly.type
_entity_poly.pdbx_seq_one_letter_code
_entity_poly.pdbx_strand_id
1 'polypeptide(L)'
;MDKINSKMLISEEHIGNQYKYSLRVYLSILYLRIPHNFSMVLRGKVVEHHSIANDLKYPEVILYRPQTGGAKEEVITTIGFLKQAPHVYIHGFNVYHKNRLILPFWHVVSYSDSRGRGVVGILEANFVEPTHNKQDFERTSLFQKLETRLKEMTWEYWDFHCGLIGYQVKKKVRARLSLPDSSYGSPENTGHGSVSMNNSSSSGRAVVRLPAGPVQNSQFSSQQHGIRRKQDDPLSALGKGRRQARQVPDVTGHSMEVQPAACAARPLDQQEAYMLMQENKKLRAKCLECERSEEELSDKLSRLKRELEEAQDEYARMLKELELLEDVKPEKDSIPQ
;
A
#
# COMPACT_ATOMS: atom_id res chain seq x y z
N MET A 1 -33.33 5.32 -1.93
CA MET A 1 -32.09 5.67 -2.70
C MET A 1 -30.82 5.43 -1.87
N ASP A 2 -30.80 4.36 -1.09
CA ASP A 2 -30.29 4.45 0.29
C ASP A 2 -28.84 3.96 0.38
N LYS A 3 -28.48 3.04 -0.53
CA LYS A 3 -27.10 2.60 -0.80
C LYS A 3 -26.19 3.68 -1.41
N ILE A 4 -26.74 4.81 -1.88
CA ILE A 4 -25.93 5.96 -2.32
C ILE A 4 -25.62 6.85 -1.12
N ASN A 5 -26.65 7.27 -0.37
CA ASN A 5 -26.50 8.06 0.85
C ASN A 5 -25.60 7.35 1.86
N SER A 6 -25.77 6.04 2.07
CA SER A 6 -24.91 5.23 2.95
C SER A 6 -23.42 5.26 2.54
N LYS A 7 -23.09 5.21 1.24
CA LYS A 7 -21.69 5.33 0.77
C LYS A 7 -21.14 6.75 0.95
N MET A 8 -21.99 7.76 0.81
CA MET A 8 -21.62 9.16 1.03
C MET A 8 -21.26 9.37 2.51
N LEU A 9 -22.12 8.93 3.43
CA LEU A 9 -21.90 8.97 4.87
C LEU A 9 -20.61 8.23 5.28
N ILE A 10 -20.40 7.00 4.80
CA ILE A 10 -19.15 6.24 5.04
C ILE A 10 -17.90 7.00 4.56
N SER A 11 -18.03 7.83 3.50
CA SER A 11 -16.91 8.63 2.99
C SER A 11 -16.74 9.97 3.70
N GLU A 12 -17.79 10.55 4.28
CA GLU A 12 -17.75 11.78 5.10
C GLU A 12 -17.27 11.49 6.52
N GLU A 13 -17.70 10.37 7.11
CA GLU A 13 -17.29 9.90 8.43
C GLU A 13 -15.85 9.40 8.48
N HIS A 14 -15.27 9.04 7.33
CA HIS A 14 -13.89 8.55 7.29
C HIS A 14 -12.88 9.63 7.75
N ILE A 15 -11.85 9.18 8.46
CA ILE A 15 -10.88 10.04 9.16
C ILE A 15 -10.19 11.05 8.23
N GLY A 16 -9.90 10.64 6.98
CA GLY A 16 -9.34 11.46 5.90
C GLY A 16 -10.24 12.59 5.35
N ASN A 17 -11.48 12.70 5.83
CA ASN A 17 -12.32 13.88 5.68
C ASN A 17 -12.53 14.60 7.00
N GLN A 18 -12.84 13.88 8.09
CA GLN A 18 -13.10 14.48 9.40
C GLN A 18 -11.95 15.33 9.96
N TYR A 19 -10.68 14.99 9.69
CA TYR A 19 -9.52 15.75 10.23
C TYR A 19 -9.53 17.24 9.84
N LYS A 20 -10.21 17.60 8.74
CA LYS A 20 -10.22 18.95 8.16
C LYS A 20 -11.05 19.95 8.99
N TYR A 21 -11.96 19.46 9.82
CA TYR A 21 -12.87 20.28 10.64
C TYR A 21 -12.99 19.80 12.10
N SER A 22 -12.65 18.55 12.41
CA SER A 22 -12.63 18.03 13.78
C SER A 22 -11.22 18.05 14.35
N LEU A 23 -10.93 19.02 15.23
CA LEU A 23 -9.66 19.09 15.96
C LEU A 23 -9.38 17.81 16.75
N ARG A 24 -10.41 17.16 17.32
CA ARG A 24 -10.26 15.87 18.01
C ARG A 24 -9.67 14.79 17.09
N VAL A 25 -10.10 14.77 15.82
CA VAL A 25 -9.62 13.81 14.82
C VAL A 25 -8.24 14.19 14.30
N TYR A 26 -7.97 15.48 14.06
CA TYR A 26 -6.61 15.92 13.70
C TYR A 26 -5.58 15.57 14.78
N LEU A 27 -5.96 15.72 16.06
CA LEU A 27 -5.13 15.33 17.19
C LEU A 27 -4.92 13.80 17.30
N SER A 28 -5.92 12.97 16.98
CA SER A 28 -5.76 11.50 17.09
C SER A 28 -4.72 10.92 16.12
N ILE A 29 -4.55 11.52 14.93
CA ILE A 29 -3.54 11.13 13.93
C ILE A 29 -2.26 11.99 13.96
N LEU A 30 -2.14 12.93 14.89
CA LEU A 30 -1.09 13.97 14.85
C LEU A 30 0.34 13.43 14.93
N TYR A 31 0.50 12.30 15.62
CA TYR A 31 1.75 11.62 15.86
C TYR A 31 1.69 10.19 15.31
N LEU A 32 2.78 9.70 14.72
CA LEU A 32 2.85 8.33 14.21
C LEU A 32 2.76 7.32 15.36
N ARG A 33 3.34 7.67 16.52
CA ARG A 33 3.25 6.94 17.80
C ARG A 33 3.12 7.94 18.95
N ILE A 34 2.24 7.68 19.91
CA ILE A 34 2.20 8.44 21.17
C ILE A 34 3.27 7.90 22.14
N PRO A 35 4.14 8.76 22.72
CA PRO A 35 5.03 8.37 23.81
C PRO A 35 4.25 7.98 25.08
N HIS A 36 4.73 6.99 25.83
CA HIS A 36 4.05 6.46 27.03
C HIS A 36 3.63 7.52 28.08
N ASN A 37 4.41 8.60 28.22
CA ASN A 37 4.17 9.68 29.19
C ASN A 37 3.49 10.91 28.56
N PHE A 38 2.84 10.76 27.39
CA PHE A 38 2.17 11.84 26.68
C PHE A 38 0.69 11.50 26.44
N SER A 39 -0.18 12.47 26.70
CA SER A 39 -1.59 12.41 26.32
C SER A 39 -2.09 13.78 25.90
N MET A 40 -3.14 13.82 25.07
CA MET A 40 -3.80 15.05 24.65
C MET A 40 -5.20 15.07 25.24
N VAL A 41 -5.59 16.16 25.92
CA VAL A 41 -6.91 16.32 26.51
C VAL A 41 -7.61 17.50 25.84
N LEU A 42 -8.77 17.26 25.23
CA LEU A 42 -9.55 18.28 24.53
C LEU A 42 -10.94 18.39 25.16
N ARG A 43 -11.20 19.52 25.80
CA ARG A 43 -12.43 19.82 26.57
C ARG A 43 -12.71 18.75 27.65
N GLY A 44 -11.71 18.48 28.50
CA GLY A 44 -11.82 17.55 29.63
C GLY A 44 -11.83 16.06 29.26
N LYS A 45 -11.89 15.69 27.99
CA LYS A 45 -11.83 14.29 27.52
C LYS A 45 -10.51 14.01 26.82
N VAL A 46 -9.84 12.91 27.20
CA VAL A 46 -8.64 12.40 26.51
C VAL A 46 -8.93 12.21 25.02
N VAL A 47 -7.95 12.47 24.15
CA VAL A 47 -7.96 12.14 22.72
C VAL A 47 -7.22 10.83 22.53
N GLU A 48 -7.95 9.80 22.11
CA GLU A 48 -7.39 8.49 21.78
C GLU A 48 -6.48 8.58 20.55
N HIS A 49 -5.42 7.78 20.50
CA HIS A 49 -4.54 7.69 19.33
C HIS A 49 -5.19 6.87 18.23
N HIS A 50 -5.08 7.32 16.98
CA HIS A 50 -5.55 6.57 15.83
C HIS A 50 -4.39 6.24 14.88
N SER A 51 -3.93 4.99 14.93
CA SER A 51 -2.95 4.45 13.98
C SER A 51 -3.62 4.21 12.63
N ILE A 52 -3.36 5.06 11.63
CA ILE A 52 -3.90 4.92 10.26
C ILE A 52 -3.48 3.59 9.61
N ALA A 53 -2.35 3.00 10.02
CA ALA A 53 -1.95 1.67 9.57
C ALA A 53 -2.97 0.58 9.97
N ASN A 54 -3.74 0.78 11.04
CA ASN A 54 -4.79 -0.13 11.48
C ASN A 54 -6.03 -0.07 10.58
N ASP A 55 -6.18 0.95 9.72
CA ASP A 55 -7.28 1.04 8.75
C ASP A 55 -7.01 0.28 7.45
N LEU A 56 -5.83 -0.35 7.31
CA LEU A 56 -5.42 -1.01 6.08
C LEU A 56 -5.90 -2.48 6.00
N LYS A 57 -6.12 -2.91 4.75
CA LYS A 57 -6.26 -4.29 4.26
C LYS A 57 -5.10 -4.56 3.31
N TYR A 58 -4.62 -5.80 3.33
CA TYR A 58 -3.46 -6.24 2.55
C TYR A 58 -2.25 -5.28 2.67
N PRO A 59 -1.79 -4.95 3.90
CA PRO A 59 -0.69 -4.03 4.08
C PRO A 59 0.64 -4.65 3.62
N GLU A 60 1.37 -3.92 2.78
CA GLU A 60 2.76 -4.21 2.42
C GLU A 60 3.71 -3.19 3.03
N VAL A 61 4.96 -3.60 3.28
CA VAL A 61 6.01 -2.75 3.84
C VAL A 61 7.10 -2.59 2.78
N ILE A 62 7.18 -1.42 2.15
CA ILE A 62 8.12 -1.11 1.09
C ILE A 62 9.27 -0.26 1.66
N LEU A 63 10.49 -0.76 1.50
CA LEU A 63 11.71 -0.02 1.86
C LEU A 63 12.14 0.89 0.69
N TYR A 64 12.26 2.19 0.96
CA TYR A 64 12.85 3.16 0.04
C TYR A 64 14.18 3.67 0.59
N ARG A 65 15.20 3.75 -0.29
CA ARG A 65 16.53 4.29 0.02
C ARG A 65 16.76 5.55 -0.82
N PRO A 66 16.42 6.76 -0.32
CA PRO A 66 16.69 8.01 -1.03
C PRO A 66 18.18 8.16 -1.31
N GLN A 67 18.51 8.66 -2.51
CA GLN A 67 19.88 9.02 -2.88
C GLN A 67 20.23 10.41 -2.35
N THR A 68 20.36 10.52 -1.03
CA THR A 68 20.96 11.65 -0.33
C THR A 68 22.48 11.63 -0.47
N GLY A 69 23.09 12.80 -0.67
CA GLY A 69 24.50 12.97 -1.07
C GLY A 69 25.55 12.72 0.01
N GLY A 70 25.39 11.68 0.84
CA GLY A 70 26.35 11.29 1.87
C GLY A 70 25.78 10.34 2.92
N ALA A 71 24.53 10.57 3.34
CA ALA A 71 23.82 9.71 4.28
C ALA A 71 22.98 8.66 3.55
N LYS A 72 23.12 7.38 3.94
CA LYS A 72 22.17 6.31 3.61
C LYS A 72 20.97 6.40 4.57
N GLU A 73 19.96 7.18 4.21
CA GLU A 73 18.67 7.12 4.91
C GLU A 73 17.80 5.97 4.38
N GLU A 74 16.96 5.42 5.25
CA GLU A 74 16.07 4.31 4.98
C GLU A 74 14.65 4.67 5.40
N VAL A 75 13.73 4.59 4.45
CA VAL A 75 12.36 5.10 4.55
C VAL A 75 11.41 3.91 4.45
N ILE A 76 10.86 3.51 5.59
CA ILE A 76 9.88 2.42 5.65
C ILE A 76 8.49 3.00 5.34
N THR A 77 7.90 2.56 4.23
CA THR A 77 6.55 2.95 3.82
C THR A 77 5.61 1.76 3.98
N THR A 78 4.62 1.87 4.86
CA THR A 78 3.52 0.91 4.93
C THR A 78 2.44 1.37 3.97
N ILE A 79 2.03 0.52 3.01
CA ILE A 79 1.02 0.82 2.01
C ILE A 79 -0.09 -0.24 2.03
N GLY A 80 -1.34 0.15 1.83
CA GLY A 80 -2.46 -0.79 1.82
C GLY A 80 -3.74 -0.20 1.24
N PHE A 81 -4.79 -1.01 1.16
CA PHE A 81 -6.14 -0.53 0.86
C PHE A 81 -6.90 -0.17 2.14
N LEU A 82 -7.62 0.96 2.17
CA LEU A 82 -8.54 1.26 3.27
C LEU A 82 -9.57 0.14 3.46
N LYS A 83 -9.92 -0.18 4.71
CA LYS A 83 -10.92 -1.21 5.06
C LYS A 83 -12.26 -1.01 4.37
N GLN A 84 -12.63 0.24 4.09
CA GLN A 84 -13.87 0.65 3.43
C GLN A 84 -13.77 0.62 1.89
N ALA A 85 -12.58 0.46 1.29
CA ALA A 85 -12.44 0.35 -0.17
C ALA A 85 -13.21 -0.87 -0.72
N PRO A 86 -13.82 -0.80 -1.92
CA PRO A 86 -13.80 0.31 -2.89
C PRO A 86 -14.90 1.38 -2.65
N HIS A 87 -15.50 1.45 -1.45
CA HIS A 87 -16.66 2.30 -1.14
C HIS A 87 -16.32 3.70 -0.62
N VAL A 88 -15.05 3.95 -0.29
CA VAL A 88 -14.53 5.25 0.17
C VAL A 88 -13.68 5.92 -0.93
N TYR A 89 -13.80 7.23 -1.09
CA TYR A 89 -13.09 8.01 -2.12
C TYR A 89 -11.83 8.71 -1.58
N ILE A 90 -11.10 8.05 -0.69
CA ILE A 90 -9.91 8.59 0.00
C ILE A 90 -8.71 7.69 -0.29
N HIS A 91 -7.53 8.30 -0.44
CA HIS A 91 -6.29 7.68 -0.88
C HIS A 91 -5.11 8.60 -0.54
N GLY A 92 -3.89 8.17 -0.86
CA GLY A 92 -2.68 8.99 -0.73
C GLY A 92 -1.90 8.74 0.55
N PHE A 93 -0.85 9.53 0.77
CA PHE A 93 0.16 9.26 1.80
C PHE A 93 0.03 10.17 3.00
N ASN A 94 0.03 9.59 4.20
CA ASN A 94 0.19 10.30 5.45
C ASN A 94 1.69 10.38 5.76
N VAL A 95 2.28 11.54 5.47
CA VAL A 95 3.73 11.77 5.59
C VAL A 95 4.04 12.41 6.93
N TYR A 96 4.78 11.69 7.75
CA TYR A 96 5.29 12.15 9.03
C TYR A 96 6.75 12.59 8.90
N HIS A 97 7.21 13.42 9.82
CA HIS A 97 8.61 13.80 9.99
C HIS A 97 8.89 14.04 11.48
N LYS A 98 9.91 13.39 12.02
CA LYS A 98 10.32 13.41 13.43
C LYS A 98 9.09 13.13 14.33
N ASN A 99 8.44 11.98 14.07
CA ASN A 99 7.16 11.50 14.62
C ASN A 99 5.89 12.37 14.37
N ARG A 100 5.97 13.58 13.81
CA ARG A 100 4.83 14.50 13.61
C ARG A 100 4.27 14.45 12.19
N LEU A 101 2.96 14.36 12.03
CA LEU A 101 2.27 14.43 10.73
C LEU A 101 2.52 15.80 10.07
N ILE A 102 2.92 15.82 8.79
CA ILE A 102 3.12 17.04 7.99
C ILE A 102 2.07 17.11 6.87
N LEU A 103 1.99 16.08 6.03
CA LEU A 103 1.02 15.98 4.94
C LEU A 103 0.01 14.85 5.23
N PRO A 104 -1.22 15.16 5.66
CA PRO A 104 -2.32 14.18 5.73
C PRO A 104 -2.84 13.85 4.34
N PHE A 105 -3.03 12.55 4.05
CA PHE A 105 -3.66 12.03 2.83
C PHE A 105 -3.17 12.71 1.53
N TRP A 106 -1.85 12.83 1.35
CA TRP A 106 -1.24 13.48 0.19
C TRP A 106 -1.56 12.74 -1.11
N HIS A 107 -2.36 13.37 -1.97
CA HIS A 107 -2.74 12.85 -3.29
C HIS A 107 -1.56 12.95 -4.28
N VAL A 108 -0.64 11.97 -4.24
CA VAL A 108 0.48 11.92 -5.20
C VAL A 108 0.05 11.49 -6.61
N VAL A 109 -1.06 10.77 -6.76
CA VAL A 109 -1.63 10.37 -8.07
C VAL A 109 -2.95 11.09 -8.36
N SER A 110 -3.20 11.35 -9.65
CA SER A 110 -4.45 11.95 -10.14
C SER A 110 -5.32 10.92 -10.87
N TYR A 111 -6.64 11.09 -10.81
CA TYR A 111 -7.63 10.06 -11.14
C TYR A 111 -8.37 10.32 -12.44
N SER A 112 -7.72 9.99 -13.56
CA SER A 112 -8.42 9.78 -14.85
C SER A 112 -9.14 8.42 -14.94
N ASP A 113 -8.97 7.54 -13.94
CA ASP A 113 -9.46 6.16 -13.92
C ASP A 113 -9.79 5.72 -12.47
N SER A 114 -10.13 4.44 -12.28
CA SER A 114 -10.21 3.78 -10.97
C SER A 114 -8.84 3.55 -10.30
N ARG A 115 -7.74 3.52 -11.06
CA ARG A 115 -6.40 3.14 -10.62
C ARG A 115 -5.87 4.00 -9.45
N GLY A 116 -5.73 3.38 -8.27
CA GLY A 116 -5.22 3.98 -7.02
C GLY A 116 -6.28 4.26 -5.94
N ARG A 117 -7.58 4.18 -6.26
CA ARG A 117 -8.66 4.59 -5.34
C ARG A 117 -8.74 3.70 -4.09
N GLY A 118 -8.61 4.30 -2.92
CA GLY A 118 -8.55 3.55 -1.65
C GLY A 118 -7.15 3.11 -1.24
N VAL A 119 -6.10 3.33 -2.05
CA VAL A 119 -4.71 3.07 -1.63
C VAL A 119 -4.27 4.18 -0.69
N VAL A 120 -3.90 3.83 0.54
CA VAL A 120 -3.33 4.73 1.53
C VAL A 120 -1.97 4.22 1.96
N GLY A 121 -1.01 5.15 2.09
CA GLY A 121 0.31 4.87 2.64
C GLY A 121 0.61 5.69 3.89
N ILE A 122 1.55 5.20 4.69
CA ILE A 122 2.08 5.84 5.88
C ILE A 122 3.61 5.72 5.83
N LEU A 123 4.32 6.83 6.00
CA LEU A 123 5.78 6.85 6.09
C LEU A 123 6.27 7.99 6.99
N GLU A 124 7.49 7.84 7.50
CA GLU A 124 8.25 8.92 8.12
C GLU A 124 9.41 9.32 7.19
N ALA A 125 9.47 10.59 6.80
CA ALA A 125 10.38 11.11 5.78
C ALA A 125 11.32 12.16 6.39
N ASN A 126 12.32 11.70 7.14
CA ASN A 126 13.23 12.58 7.90
C ASN A 126 14.30 13.28 7.06
N PHE A 127 14.59 12.73 5.86
CA PHE A 127 15.47 13.29 4.84
C PHE A 127 14.93 14.53 4.09
N VAL A 128 13.69 14.96 4.34
CA VAL A 128 13.09 16.17 3.75
C VAL A 128 12.61 17.12 4.83
N GLU A 129 13.07 18.36 4.79
CA GLU A 129 12.73 19.35 5.82
C GLU A 129 11.33 19.96 5.58
N PRO A 130 10.47 20.03 6.62
CA PRO A 130 9.19 20.72 6.57
C PRO A 130 9.35 22.24 6.40
N THR A 131 8.34 22.88 5.81
CA THR A 131 8.24 24.35 5.81
C THR A 131 8.06 24.89 7.22
N HIS A 132 8.29 26.19 7.41
CA HIS A 132 8.22 26.88 8.71
C HIS A 132 6.92 26.61 9.51
N ASN A 133 5.77 26.51 8.85
CA ASN A 133 4.47 26.23 9.50
C ASN A 133 4.19 24.72 9.69
N LYS A 134 5.07 23.84 9.20
CA LYS A 134 5.01 22.37 9.30
C LYS A 134 3.73 21.76 8.70
N GLN A 135 3.12 22.41 7.72
CA GLN A 135 1.96 21.91 6.94
C GLN A 135 2.33 21.49 5.51
N ASP A 136 3.61 21.60 5.13
CA ASP A 136 4.14 21.23 3.82
C ASP A 136 5.65 20.92 3.96
N PHE A 137 6.32 20.49 2.89
CA PHE A 137 7.76 20.32 2.80
C PHE A 137 8.41 21.33 1.84
N GLU A 138 9.70 21.60 2.03
CA GLU A 138 10.46 22.43 1.09
C GLU A 138 10.50 21.82 -0.31
N ARG A 139 10.36 22.66 -1.34
CA ARG A 139 10.22 22.25 -2.76
C ARG A 139 11.57 21.88 -3.40
N THR A 140 12.30 21.01 -2.72
CA THR A 140 13.61 20.48 -3.15
C THR A 140 13.47 19.39 -4.22
N SER A 141 14.55 19.14 -4.94
CA SER A 141 14.64 17.98 -5.86
C SER A 141 14.51 16.63 -5.14
N LEU A 142 14.81 16.60 -3.83
CA LEU A 142 14.69 15.43 -2.97
C LEU A 142 13.22 15.14 -2.61
N PHE A 143 12.43 16.19 -2.34
CA PHE A 143 10.97 16.10 -2.21
C PHE A 143 10.30 15.64 -3.52
N GLN A 144 10.75 16.16 -4.68
CA GLN A 144 10.25 15.72 -5.99
C GLN A 144 10.58 14.24 -6.30
N LYS A 145 11.76 13.75 -5.89
CA LYS A 145 12.12 12.32 -5.96
C LYS A 145 11.20 11.47 -5.08
N LEU A 146 10.88 11.92 -3.85
CA LEU A 146 9.92 11.24 -2.99
C LEU A 146 8.53 11.19 -3.64
N GLU A 147 7.98 12.32 -4.09
CA GLU A 147 6.68 12.37 -4.77
C GLU A 147 6.60 11.38 -5.96
N THR A 148 7.69 11.30 -6.73
CA THR A 148 7.82 10.38 -7.87
C THR A 148 7.81 8.92 -7.39
N ARG A 149 8.59 8.56 -6.37
CA ARG A 149 8.60 7.19 -5.84
C ARG A 149 7.26 6.79 -5.21
N LEU A 150 6.54 7.70 -4.56
CA LEU A 150 5.22 7.41 -3.99
C LEU A 150 4.16 7.17 -5.09
N LYS A 151 4.25 7.84 -6.25
CA LYS A 151 3.44 7.53 -7.45
C LYS A 151 3.71 6.11 -7.94
N GLU A 152 4.98 5.74 -8.07
CA GLU A 152 5.40 4.39 -8.48
C GLU A 152 4.90 3.32 -7.51
N MET A 153 5.15 3.47 -6.20
CA MET A 153 4.65 2.55 -5.16
C MET A 153 3.12 2.36 -5.24
N THR A 154 2.36 3.44 -5.47
CA THR A 154 0.89 3.37 -5.61
C THR A 154 0.48 2.52 -6.81
N TRP A 155 1.19 2.66 -7.92
CA TRP A 155 0.93 1.92 -9.16
C TRP A 155 1.37 0.45 -9.08
N GLU A 156 2.52 0.19 -8.49
CA GLU A 156 3.04 -1.16 -8.20
C GLU A 156 2.05 -1.91 -7.30
N TYR A 157 1.75 -1.36 -6.11
CA TYR A 157 0.82 -1.96 -5.16
C TYR A 157 -0.56 -2.23 -5.79
N TRP A 158 -1.11 -1.24 -6.51
CA TRP A 158 -2.41 -1.38 -7.15
C TRP A 158 -2.45 -2.49 -8.20
N ASP A 159 -1.48 -2.52 -9.12
CA ASP A 159 -1.53 -3.44 -10.26
C ASP A 159 -1.48 -4.92 -9.81
N PHE A 160 -0.85 -5.21 -8.65
CA PHE A 160 -0.90 -6.52 -8.01
C PHE A 160 -2.18 -6.76 -7.18
N HIS A 161 -2.60 -5.79 -6.36
CA HIS A 161 -3.61 -6.04 -5.31
C HIS A 161 -5.05 -5.65 -5.67
N CYS A 162 -5.30 -4.88 -6.73
CA CYS A 162 -6.64 -4.31 -7.01
C CYS A 162 -7.76 -5.36 -7.15
N GLY A 163 -7.46 -6.57 -7.64
CA GLY A 163 -8.42 -7.67 -7.72
C GLY A 163 -8.92 -8.17 -6.36
N LEU A 164 -8.12 -8.04 -5.29
CA LEU A 164 -8.44 -8.53 -3.94
C LEU A 164 -9.57 -7.72 -3.27
N ILE A 165 -9.88 -6.54 -3.78
CA ILE A 165 -10.99 -5.68 -3.32
C ILE A 165 -12.06 -5.48 -4.41
N GLY A 166 -12.08 -6.33 -5.45
CA GLY A 166 -13.14 -6.34 -6.46
C GLY A 166 -13.01 -5.29 -7.57
N TYR A 167 -11.89 -4.58 -7.70
CA TYR A 167 -11.64 -3.78 -8.90
C TYR A 167 -11.32 -4.70 -10.10
N GLN A 168 -11.70 -4.27 -11.30
CA GLN A 168 -11.42 -5.01 -12.53
C GLN A 168 -9.91 -4.99 -12.82
N VAL A 169 -9.26 -6.16 -12.71
CA VAL A 169 -7.86 -6.34 -13.09
C VAL A 169 -7.74 -6.14 -14.61
N LYS A 170 -7.26 -4.97 -15.02
CA LYS A 170 -6.95 -4.66 -16.42
C LYS A 170 -5.73 -5.47 -16.87
N LYS A 171 -5.96 -6.75 -17.20
CA LYS A 171 -4.96 -7.60 -17.87
C LYS A 171 -4.40 -6.85 -19.06
N LYS A 172 -3.14 -6.41 -18.98
CA LYS A 172 -2.39 -5.97 -20.17
C LYS A 172 -2.45 -7.11 -21.17
N VAL A 173 -3.17 -6.90 -22.27
CA VAL A 173 -3.08 -7.77 -23.44
C VAL A 173 -1.64 -7.64 -23.92
N ARG A 174 -0.79 -8.57 -23.51
CA ARG A 174 0.56 -8.71 -24.05
C ARG A 174 0.38 -8.93 -25.54
N ALA A 175 0.64 -7.89 -26.33
CA ALA A 175 0.43 -7.93 -27.77
C ALA A 175 1.09 -9.20 -28.31
N ARG A 176 0.30 -10.10 -28.91
CA ARG A 176 0.87 -11.25 -29.60
C ARG A 176 1.75 -10.65 -30.69
N LEU A 177 3.03 -10.98 -30.67
CA LEU A 177 3.95 -10.59 -31.72
C LEU A 177 3.47 -11.32 -32.99
N SER A 178 2.74 -10.60 -33.83
CA SER A 178 2.41 -11.07 -35.17
C SER A 178 3.73 -11.31 -35.88
N LEU A 179 4.00 -12.58 -36.20
CA LEU A 179 5.10 -12.93 -37.10
C LEU A 179 4.83 -12.22 -38.45
N PRO A 180 5.83 -11.59 -39.07
CA PRO A 180 5.65 -11.04 -40.40
C PRO A 180 5.46 -12.20 -41.38
N ASP A 181 4.25 -12.31 -41.92
CA ASP A 181 3.96 -13.29 -42.98
C ASP A 181 4.68 -12.86 -44.27
N SER A 182 5.12 -13.84 -45.05
CA SER A 182 6.09 -13.67 -46.13
C SER A 182 5.56 -14.30 -47.41
N SER A 183 4.85 -13.50 -48.22
CA SER A 183 4.49 -13.86 -49.59
C SER A 183 4.72 -12.69 -50.56
N TYR A 184 5.14 -13.04 -51.77
CA TYR A 184 5.35 -12.11 -52.88
C TYR A 184 4.01 -11.78 -53.55
N GLY A 185 3.90 -10.60 -54.17
CA GLY A 185 2.61 -10.05 -54.61
C GLY A 185 2.28 -10.19 -56.11
N SER A 186 1.04 -9.82 -56.42
CA SER A 186 0.49 -9.45 -57.75
C SER A 186 0.16 -10.60 -58.74
N PRO A 187 -0.80 -10.39 -59.66
CA PRO A 187 -2.06 -9.62 -59.53
C PRO A 187 -3.28 -10.37 -60.16
N GLU A 188 -4.41 -9.66 -60.33
CA GLU A 188 -5.65 -10.08 -61.04
C GLU A 188 -6.46 -11.17 -60.30
N ASN A 189 -7.80 -11.20 -60.32
CA ASN A 189 -8.78 -10.62 -61.25
C ASN A 189 -10.07 -10.20 -60.49
N THR A 190 -10.79 -9.18 -60.95
CA THR A 190 -12.01 -8.66 -60.28
C THR A 190 -13.16 -8.48 -61.27
N GLY A 191 -14.29 -9.15 -61.04
CA GLY A 191 -15.52 -8.98 -61.82
C GLY A 191 -16.77 -9.32 -61.01
N HIS A 192 -17.84 -8.54 -61.22
CA HIS A 192 -19.14 -8.58 -60.52
C HIS A 192 -19.10 -8.25 -59.01
N GLY A 193 -19.87 -7.31 -58.46
CA GLY A 193 -20.71 -6.27 -59.08
C GLY A 193 -22.10 -6.16 -58.48
N SER A 194 -22.36 -5.09 -57.72
CA SER A 194 -23.71 -4.56 -57.46
C SER A 194 -23.63 -3.07 -57.07
N VAL A 195 -24.72 -2.33 -57.24
CA VAL A 195 -24.75 -0.85 -57.25
C VAL A 195 -25.93 -0.33 -56.42
N SER A 196 -25.71 0.70 -55.60
CA SER A 196 -26.66 1.82 -55.45
C SER A 196 -26.02 3.06 -54.80
N MET A 197 -26.52 4.25 -55.17
CA MET A 197 -26.22 5.57 -54.58
C MET A 197 -27.35 5.92 -53.56
N ASN A 198 -27.32 6.95 -52.70
CA ASN A 198 -27.05 8.40 -52.86
C ASN A 198 -26.45 8.97 -51.54
N ASN A 199 -25.57 9.99 -51.52
CA ASN A 199 -25.79 11.44 -51.76
C ASN A 199 -26.91 12.08 -50.89
N SER A 200 -26.77 13.28 -50.30
CA SER A 200 -25.61 14.20 -50.19
C SER A 200 -25.92 15.43 -49.31
N SER A 201 -24.94 15.96 -48.56
CA SER A 201 -24.64 17.42 -48.37
C SER A 201 -23.59 17.61 -47.26
N SER A 202 -22.52 18.43 -47.27
CA SER A 202 -21.92 19.46 -48.14
C SER A 202 -21.76 20.80 -47.41
N SER A 203 -20.55 21.08 -46.89
CA SER A 203 -19.98 22.42 -46.73
C SER A 203 -18.49 22.32 -46.39
N GLY A 204 -17.65 23.23 -46.92
CA GLY A 204 -16.22 23.24 -46.64
C GLY A 204 -15.48 24.46 -47.20
N ARG A 205 -14.24 24.67 -46.73
CA ARG A 205 -13.18 25.60 -47.17
C ARG A 205 -11.88 25.13 -46.48
N ALA A 206 -10.69 24.98 -47.08
CA ALA A 206 -9.96 25.66 -48.18
C ALA A 206 -9.38 27.04 -47.79
N VAL A 207 -8.09 27.41 -48.00
CA VAL A 207 -6.90 26.67 -48.51
C VAL A 207 -5.83 26.53 -47.38
N VAL A 208 -4.49 26.70 -47.40
CA VAL A 208 -3.38 27.13 -48.33
C VAL A 208 -2.11 26.28 -47.99
N ARG A 209 -0.92 26.46 -48.62
CA ARG A 209 0.32 25.66 -48.35
C ARG A 209 1.63 26.44 -48.65
N LEU A 210 2.72 26.15 -47.88
CA LEU A 210 4.17 26.37 -48.19
C LEU A 210 4.69 27.85 -48.26
N PRO A 211 6.03 28.15 -48.29
CA PRO A 211 7.22 27.28 -48.51
C PRO A 211 8.51 27.50 -47.63
N ALA A 212 9.48 26.58 -47.82
CA ALA A 212 10.97 26.73 -47.73
C ALA A 212 11.73 26.94 -46.38
N GLY A 213 13.02 26.53 -46.37
CA GLY A 213 14.04 26.70 -45.30
C GLY A 213 15.16 27.70 -45.69
N PRO A 214 16.44 27.64 -45.19
CA PRO A 214 17.20 26.42 -44.84
C PRO A 214 18.21 26.44 -43.63
N VAL A 215 18.61 25.23 -43.20
CA VAL A 215 19.95 24.73 -42.72
C VAL A 215 20.94 25.63 -41.93
N GLN A 216 21.25 25.20 -40.69
CA GLN A 216 22.60 24.92 -40.11
C GLN A 216 22.37 24.22 -38.75
N ASN A 217 22.83 23.01 -38.39
CA ASN A 217 24.03 22.17 -38.64
C ASN A 217 25.11 22.27 -37.54
N SER A 218 25.04 21.36 -36.56
CA SER A 218 26.18 20.90 -35.77
C SER A 218 26.00 19.41 -35.43
N GLN A 219 27.10 18.65 -35.43
CA GLN A 219 27.11 17.20 -35.23
C GLN A 219 27.98 16.86 -34.02
N PHE A 220 27.63 15.83 -33.27
CA PHE A 220 28.65 14.91 -32.75
C PHE A 220 28.10 13.48 -32.68
N SER A 221 29.00 12.51 -32.85
CA SER A 221 28.66 11.10 -33.11
C SER A 221 28.70 10.22 -31.87
N SER A 222 27.83 9.22 -31.82
CA SER A 222 28.07 7.98 -31.07
C SER A 222 27.74 6.77 -31.96
N GLN A 223 28.71 5.88 -32.13
CA GLN A 223 28.63 4.74 -33.05
C GLN A 223 27.90 3.54 -32.41
N GLN A 224 27.24 2.73 -33.26
CA GLN A 224 26.73 1.41 -32.87
C GLN A 224 27.66 0.31 -33.35
N HIS A 225 27.90 -0.70 -32.51
CA HIS A 225 28.18 -2.07 -32.94
C HIS A 225 27.53 -3.08 -31.97
N GLY A 226 27.26 -4.30 -32.46
CA GLY A 226 26.59 -5.37 -31.72
C GLY A 226 27.47 -6.06 -30.65
N ILE A 227 27.07 -7.18 -30.02
CA ILE A 227 26.44 -8.36 -30.65
C ILE A 227 25.52 -9.15 -29.69
N ARG A 228 24.48 -9.76 -30.30
CA ARG A 228 23.61 -10.91 -29.90
C ARG A 228 23.67 -11.51 -28.47
N ARG A 229 22.50 -11.47 -27.82
CA ARG A 229 21.71 -12.60 -27.24
C ARG A 229 22.44 -13.80 -26.62
N LYS A 230 22.07 -14.10 -25.36
CA LYS A 230 21.47 -15.41 -25.00
C LYS A 230 20.38 -15.22 -23.93
N GLN A 231 19.35 -16.07 -23.93
CA GLN A 231 18.36 -16.21 -22.85
C GLN A 231 18.54 -17.59 -22.23
N ASP A 232 18.30 -17.72 -20.93
CA ASP A 232 17.93 -18.96 -20.25
C ASP A 232 17.06 -18.57 -19.03
N ASP A 233 15.94 -19.27 -18.81
CA ASP A 233 14.86 -18.88 -17.89
C ASP A 233 14.14 -20.15 -17.37
N PRO A 234 14.23 -20.53 -16.08
CA PRO A 234 13.66 -21.78 -15.57
C PRO A 234 12.45 -21.58 -14.65
N LEU A 235 11.24 -21.76 -15.20
CA LEU A 235 9.99 -21.86 -14.41
C LEU A 235 9.52 -23.32 -14.28
N SER A 236 9.24 -23.71 -13.03
CA SER A 236 8.22 -24.69 -12.58
C SER A 236 7.85 -25.89 -13.49
N ALA A 237 8.16 -27.10 -13.01
CA ALA A 237 7.40 -28.31 -13.38
C ALA A 237 7.35 -29.32 -12.21
N LEU A 238 6.20 -29.44 -11.53
CA LEU A 238 5.95 -30.47 -10.52
C LEU A 238 5.01 -31.55 -11.11
N GLY A 239 5.57 -32.70 -11.48
CA GLY A 239 4.83 -33.81 -12.10
C GLY A 239 4.97 -35.13 -11.32
N LYS A 240 3.86 -35.78 -10.99
CA LYS A 240 3.83 -37.09 -10.30
C LYS A 240 3.87 -38.23 -11.32
N GLY A 241 4.57 -39.35 -11.06
CA GLY A 241 4.35 -40.54 -11.90
C GLY A 241 5.20 -41.80 -11.68
N ARG A 242 4.74 -42.69 -10.79
CA ARG A 242 4.97 -44.16 -10.77
C ARG A 242 6.39 -44.73 -10.56
N ARG A 243 6.38 -45.96 -10.02
CA ARG A 243 7.53 -46.84 -9.75
C ARG A 243 7.65 -47.89 -10.85
N GLN A 244 8.87 -48.29 -11.19
CA GLN A 244 9.23 -49.67 -11.54
C GLN A 244 10.71 -49.90 -11.23
N ALA A 245 11.09 -51.13 -10.92
CA ALA A 245 12.45 -51.48 -10.53
C ALA A 245 12.90 -52.75 -11.25
N ARG A 246 14.15 -52.78 -11.75
CA ARG A 246 14.86 -54.02 -12.11
C ARG A 246 16.39 -53.83 -12.01
N GLN A 247 17.09 -54.95 -11.92
CA GLN A 247 18.44 -55.11 -11.37
C GLN A 247 19.61 -54.73 -12.30
N VAL A 248 20.80 -54.64 -11.70
CA VAL A 248 22.16 -54.65 -12.28
C VAL A 248 22.47 -55.97 -13.03
N PRO A 249 23.49 -56.06 -13.92
CA PRO A 249 24.95 -55.96 -13.63
C PRO A 249 25.66 -54.84 -14.45
N ASP A 250 26.74 -54.18 -14.00
CA ASP A 250 28.06 -54.61 -13.51
C ASP A 250 29.02 -55.15 -14.59
N VAL A 251 29.92 -54.28 -15.07
CA VAL A 251 31.31 -54.60 -15.47
C VAL A 251 32.23 -53.39 -15.20
N THR A 252 33.09 -53.52 -14.19
CA THR A 252 34.50 -53.08 -14.10
C THR A 252 35.03 -51.91 -14.97
N GLY A 253 35.10 -50.71 -14.40
CA GLY A 253 36.38 -50.04 -14.07
C GLY A 253 37.26 -49.39 -15.15
N HIS A 254 37.35 -48.05 -15.10
CA HIS A 254 38.66 -47.35 -15.10
C HIS A 254 38.61 -46.06 -14.28
N SER A 255 39.75 -45.68 -13.69
CA SER A 255 39.88 -44.47 -12.86
C SER A 255 40.51 -43.34 -13.67
N MET A 256 39.83 -42.20 -13.76
CA MET A 256 40.46 -40.90 -13.94
C MET A 256 39.80 -39.85 -13.07
N GLU A 257 40.64 -39.07 -12.41
CA GLU A 257 40.31 -38.14 -11.34
C GLU A 257 39.84 -36.79 -11.92
N VAL A 258 38.58 -36.43 -11.69
CA VAL A 258 38.04 -35.10 -12.06
C VAL A 258 37.53 -34.43 -10.80
N GLN A 259 38.26 -33.40 -10.35
CA GLN A 259 37.92 -32.62 -9.18
C GLN A 259 36.58 -31.88 -9.40
N PRO A 260 35.66 -31.87 -8.41
CA PRO A 260 34.43 -31.11 -8.53
C PRO A 260 34.75 -29.61 -8.53
N ALA A 261 34.40 -28.92 -9.61
CA ALA A 261 34.56 -27.48 -9.72
C ALA A 261 33.65 -26.76 -8.71
N ALA A 262 34.19 -26.45 -7.53
CA ALA A 262 33.51 -25.71 -6.49
C ALA A 262 33.20 -24.29 -6.98
N CYS A 263 31.97 -24.08 -7.46
CA CYS A 263 31.49 -22.77 -7.89
C CYS A 263 31.39 -21.85 -6.66
N ALA A 264 32.43 -21.06 -6.42
CA ALA A 264 32.54 -20.20 -5.25
C ALA A 264 31.43 -19.13 -5.23
N ALA A 265 30.42 -19.34 -4.38
CA ALA A 265 29.54 -18.28 -3.92
C ALA A 265 30.42 -17.18 -3.28
N ARG A 266 30.06 -15.90 -3.47
CA ARG A 266 30.95 -14.82 -3.04
C ARG A 266 30.92 -14.73 -1.51
N PRO A 267 32.07 -14.53 -0.82
CA PRO A 267 32.09 -14.44 0.65
C PRO A 267 31.15 -13.38 1.23
N LEU A 268 30.84 -12.32 0.46
CA LEU A 268 29.87 -11.29 0.82
C LEU A 268 28.45 -11.85 0.96
N ASP A 269 27.98 -12.63 -0.02
CA ASP A 269 26.63 -13.21 -0.03
C ASP A 269 26.39 -14.10 1.21
N GLN A 270 27.44 -14.83 1.62
CA GLN A 270 27.39 -15.72 2.78
C GLN A 270 27.42 -14.96 4.12
N GLN A 271 28.12 -13.82 4.19
CA GLN A 271 28.10 -12.92 5.34
C GLN A 271 26.76 -12.19 5.49
N GLU A 272 26.15 -11.75 4.39
CA GLU A 272 24.81 -11.14 4.38
C GLU A 272 23.73 -12.17 4.80
N ALA A 273 23.81 -13.40 4.28
CA ALA A 273 22.92 -14.49 4.70
C ALA A 273 23.03 -14.82 6.20
N TYR A 274 24.24 -14.81 6.76
CA TYR A 274 24.46 -15.01 8.20
C TYR A 274 23.83 -13.89 9.04
N MET A 275 24.04 -12.62 8.65
CA MET A 275 23.43 -11.47 9.33
C MET A 275 21.90 -11.52 9.27
N LEU A 276 21.33 -11.81 8.10
CA LEU A 276 19.88 -11.92 7.90
C LEU A 276 19.26 -13.08 8.70
N MET A 277 19.98 -14.20 8.86
CA MET A 277 19.58 -15.32 9.72
C MET A 277 19.60 -14.93 11.21
N GLN A 278 20.63 -14.22 11.67
CA GLN A 278 20.74 -13.73 13.04
C GLN A 278 19.65 -12.69 13.36
N GLU A 279 19.35 -11.80 12.42
CA GLU A 279 18.23 -10.86 12.54
C GLU A 279 16.87 -11.57 12.56
N ASN A 280 16.63 -12.54 11.67
CA ASN A 280 15.40 -13.35 11.71
C ASN A 280 15.22 -14.06 13.05
N LYS A 281 16.30 -14.59 13.65
CA LYS A 281 16.24 -15.19 14.99
C LYS A 281 15.85 -14.16 16.06
N LYS A 282 16.40 -12.94 15.98
CA LYS A 282 16.07 -11.83 16.89
C LYS A 282 14.63 -11.32 16.71
N LEU A 283 14.14 -11.25 15.46
CA LEU A 283 12.76 -10.88 15.15
C LEU A 283 11.77 -11.92 15.69
N ARG A 284 12.01 -13.22 15.46
CA ARG A 284 11.16 -14.29 16.02
C ARG A 284 11.11 -14.28 17.55
N ALA A 285 12.25 -14.02 18.22
CA ALA A 285 12.29 -13.87 19.67
C ALA A 285 11.43 -12.69 20.16
N LYS A 286 11.47 -11.54 19.45
CA LYS A 286 10.60 -10.40 19.73
C LYS A 286 9.12 -10.69 19.47
N CYS A 287 8.77 -11.42 18.40
CA CYS A 287 7.39 -11.81 18.15
C CYS A 287 6.82 -12.62 19.32
N LEU A 288 7.57 -13.62 19.82
CA LEU A 288 7.20 -14.43 20.99
C LEU A 288 7.15 -13.65 22.32
N GLU A 289 7.83 -12.50 22.39
CA GLU A 289 7.76 -11.57 23.52
C GLU A 289 6.50 -10.70 23.43
N CYS A 290 6.18 -10.19 22.23
CA CYS A 290 4.94 -9.46 21.98
C CYS A 290 3.70 -10.34 22.18
N GLU A 291 3.69 -11.56 21.65
CA GLU A 291 2.60 -12.55 21.74
C GLU A 291 2.23 -12.84 23.21
N ARG A 292 3.22 -13.17 24.05
CA ARG A 292 3.01 -13.34 25.50
C ARG A 292 2.55 -12.05 26.20
N SER A 293 3.02 -10.88 25.76
CA SER A 293 2.54 -9.60 26.33
C SER A 293 1.09 -9.29 25.95
N GLU A 294 0.63 -9.77 24.79
CA GLU A 294 -0.75 -9.66 24.32
C GLU A 294 -1.68 -10.61 25.09
N GLU A 295 -1.24 -11.85 25.34
CA GLU A 295 -1.92 -12.80 26.26
C GLU A 295 -2.06 -12.19 27.68
N GLU A 296 -0.96 -11.70 28.25
CA GLU A 296 -0.96 -11.03 29.56
C GLU A 296 -1.90 -9.81 29.61
N LEU A 297 -2.00 -9.04 28.52
CA LEU A 297 -2.91 -7.89 28.41
C LEU A 297 -4.37 -8.35 28.28
N SER A 298 -4.64 -9.42 27.54
CA SER A 298 -5.97 -10.03 27.41
C SER A 298 -6.50 -10.53 28.77
N ASP A 299 -5.66 -11.18 29.56
CA ASP A 299 -6.01 -11.63 30.92
C ASP A 299 -6.26 -10.46 31.88
N LYS A 300 -5.44 -9.40 31.79
CA LYS A 300 -5.63 -8.17 32.58
C LYS A 300 -6.93 -7.45 32.20
N LEU A 301 -7.26 -7.35 30.91
CA LEU A 301 -8.54 -6.80 30.42
C LEU A 301 -9.73 -7.65 30.86
N SER A 302 -9.64 -8.98 30.75
CA SER A 302 -10.70 -9.91 31.13
C SER A 302 -10.99 -9.86 32.63
N ARG A 303 -9.96 -9.69 33.46
CA ARG A 303 -10.12 -9.47 34.90
C ARG A 303 -10.74 -8.10 35.22
N LEU A 304 -10.17 -7.01 34.69
CA LEU A 304 -10.67 -5.64 34.90
C LEU A 304 -12.12 -5.46 34.44
N LYS A 305 -12.53 -6.14 33.37
CA LYS A 305 -13.92 -6.14 32.91
C LYS A 305 -14.86 -6.74 33.96
N ARG A 306 -14.47 -7.86 34.58
CA ARG A 306 -15.28 -8.48 35.65
C ARG A 306 -15.29 -7.64 36.92
N GLU A 307 -14.15 -7.08 37.34
CA GLU A 307 -14.07 -6.15 38.49
C GLU A 307 -14.99 -4.92 38.27
N LEU A 308 -15.13 -4.44 37.03
CA LEU A 308 -16.04 -3.36 36.65
C LEU A 308 -17.52 -3.80 36.66
N GLU A 309 -17.82 -5.02 36.25
CA GLU A 309 -19.17 -5.62 36.23
C GLU A 309 -19.66 -5.88 37.67
N GLU A 310 -18.81 -6.45 38.52
CA GLU A 310 -19.03 -6.63 39.97
C GLU A 310 -19.32 -5.26 40.65
N ALA A 311 -18.51 -4.23 40.38
CA ALA A 311 -18.72 -2.90 40.93
C ALA A 311 -20.00 -2.19 40.41
N GLN A 312 -20.43 -2.49 39.18
CA GLN A 312 -21.71 -1.98 38.64
C GLN A 312 -22.91 -2.65 39.32
N ASP A 313 -22.85 -3.95 39.58
CA ASP A 313 -23.89 -4.68 40.32
C ASP A 313 -23.99 -4.23 41.78
N GLU A 314 -22.87 -3.93 42.45
CA GLU A 314 -22.88 -3.36 43.80
C GLU A 314 -23.47 -1.95 43.83
N TYR A 315 -23.12 -1.09 42.86
CA TYR A 315 -23.71 0.23 42.72
C TYR A 315 -25.23 0.17 42.46
N ALA A 316 -25.67 -0.73 41.57
CA ALA A 316 -27.09 -0.97 41.31
C ALA A 316 -27.85 -1.55 42.53
N ARG A 317 -27.17 -2.31 43.40
CA ARG A 317 -27.72 -2.80 44.67
C ARG A 317 -27.90 -1.68 45.68
N MET A 318 -26.89 -0.83 45.87
CA MET A 318 -26.96 0.33 46.77
C MET A 318 -28.02 1.34 46.34
N LEU A 319 -28.20 1.57 45.03
CA LEU A 319 -29.27 2.44 44.52
C LEU A 319 -30.67 1.95 44.94
N LYS A 320 -30.93 0.65 44.86
CA LYS A 320 -32.21 0.05 45.31
C LYS A 320 -32.38 0.10 46.82
N GLU A 321 -31.29 -0.03 47.57
CA GLU A 321 -31.33 0.09 49.03
C GLU A 321 -31.66 1.54 49.47
N LEU A 322 -31.14 2.55 48.76
CA LEU A 322 -31.50 3.95 48.97
C LEU A 322 -32.97 4.23 48.60
N GLU A 323 -33.45 3.72 47.47
CA GLU A 323 -34.85 3.83 47.02
C GLU A 323 -35.83 3.26 48.07
N LEU A 324 -35.52 2.08 48.61
CA LEU A 324 -36.29 1.46 49.70
C LEU A 324 -36.20 2.21 51.04
N LEU A 325 -35.14 3.00 51.28
CA LEU A 325 -34.98 3.80 52.50
C LEU A 325 -35.71 5.15 52.43
N GLU A 326 -35.97 5.70 51.23
CA GLU A 326 -36.85 6.86 51.06
C GLU A 326 -38.32 6.50 51.35
N ASP A 327 -38.82 5.38 50.81
CA ASP A 327 -40.19 4.89 51.05
C ASP A 327 -40.51 4.60 52.54
N VAL A 328 -39.49 4.30 53.34
CA VAL A 328 -39.64 3.91 54.77
C VAL A 328 -39.63 5.11 55.72
N LYS A 329 -39.65 6.36 55.20
CA LYS A 329 -39.51 7.59 56.01
C LYS A 329 -40.77 8.50 56.10
N PRO A 330 -41.94 8.02 56.59
CA PRO A 330 -43.04 8.90 56.98
C PRO A 330 -42.70 9.62 58.30
N GLU A 331 -42.26 10.86 58.20
CA GLU A 331 -41.87 11.70 59.34
C GLU A 331 -43.10 12.06 60.20
N LYS A 332 -43.17 11.51 61.42
CA LYS A 332 -44.33 11.64 62.33
C LYS A 332 -44.31 12.94 63.15
N ASP A 333 -44.32 14.08 62.48
CA ASP A 333 -44.51 15.38 63.14
C ASP A 333 -46.00 15.65 63.41
N SER A 334 -46.54 14.95 64.41
CA SER A 334 -47.88 15.17 64.96
C SER A 334 -47.80 15.83 66.34
N ILE A 335 -47.65 17.16 66.35
CA ILE A 335 -47.73 17.99 67.56
C ILE A 335 -49.19 18.45 67.76
N PRO A 336 -49.85 18.13 68.89
CA PRO A 336 -51.20 18.63 69.20
C PRO A 336 -51.23 20.14 69.50
N GLN A 337 -52.45 20.70 69.52
CA GLN A 337 -52.76 22.13 69.74
C GLN A 337 -52.44 22.62 71.16
#